data_AF-A0A1H4I8H7-F1
#
_entry.id   AF-A0A1H4I8H7-F1
#
_cell.length_a   1.000
_cell.length_b   1.000
_cell.length_c   1.000
_cell.angle_alpha   90.00
_cell.angle_beta   90.00
_cell.angle_gamma   90.00
#
_symmetry.space_group_name_H-M   'P 1'
#
loop_
_entity.id
_entity.type
_entity.pdbx_description
1 polymer ?
#
loop_
_entity_poly.entity_id
_entity_poly.type
_entity_poly.pdbx_seq_one_letter_code
_entity_poly.pdbx_strand_id
1 'polypeptide(L)'
;MALKKRGSALSERERSEAIEAFGDAAEPQLAAVKAATVEKSGPPVVRPRATPGRADGRSKPDARTMLLRFDDDPALMQLLVEVAQLEGRMKHPMALRALRIGLEQVRDSYDG
;
A
#
# COMPACT_ATOMS: atom_id res chain seq x y z
N MET A 1 41.33 -15.50 -11.59
CA MET A 1 40.62 -16.77 -11.86
C MET A 1 39.25 -16.44 -12.45
N ALA A 2 38.94 -16.98 -13.62
CA ALA A 2 37.89 -16.51 -14.54
C ALA A 2 36.47 -16.96 -14.16
N LEU A 3 35.48 -16.09 -14.40
CA LEU A 3 34.04 -16.41 -14.37
C LEU A 3 33.71 -17.31 -15.57
N LYS A 4 33.38 -18.57 -15.29
CA LYS A 4 32.98 -19.57 -16.28
C LYS A 4 31.63 -19.18 -16.89
N LYS A 5 31.66 -18.57 -18.08
CA LYS A 5 30.48 -18.31 -18.91
C LYS A 5 29.77 -19.64 -19.18
N ARG A 6 28.64 -19.87 -18.52
CA ARG A 6 27.71 -20.95 -18.89
C ARG A 6 27.05 -20.51 -20.20
N GLY A 7 27.49 -21.10 -21.32
CA GLY A 7 26.91 -20.86 -22.62
C GLY A 7 25.46 -21.33 -22.64
N SER A 8 24.54 -20.42 -22.97
CA SER A 8 23.20 -20.77 -23.41
C SER A 8 23.31 -21.31 -24.84
N ALA A 9 23.67 -22.58 -24.99
CA ALA A 9 23.71 -23.27 -26.26
C ALA A 9 22.34 -23.88 -26.58
N LEU A 10 21.33 -23.02 -26.76
CA LEU A 10 20.11 -23.40 -27.47
C LEU A 10 20.16 -22.66 -28.81
N SER A 11 20.05 -23.41 -29.91
CA SER A 11 19.98 -22.86 -31.25
C SER A 11 18.76 -21.92 -31.36
N GLU A 12 18.81 -20.97 -32.30
CA GLU A 12 17.70 -20.03 -32.50
C GLU A 12 16.37 -20.74 -32.78
N ARG A 13 16.43 -21.93 -33.39
CA ARG A 13 15.24 -22.78 -33.64
C ARG A 13 14.65 -23.35 -32.35
N GLU A 14 15.48 -23.93 -31.49
CA GLU A 14 15.04 -24.46 -30.19
C GLU A 14 14.51 -23.34 -29.28
N ARG A 15 15.06 -22.13 -29.40
CA ARG A 15 14.55 -20.97 -28.68
C ARG A 15 13.17 -20.56 -29.19
N SER A 16 12.95 -20.53 -30.50
CA SER A 16 11.65 -20.21 -31.09
C SER A 16 10.59 -21.25 -30.71
N GLU A 17 10.92 -22.54 -30.79
CA GLU A 17 10.04 -23.64 -30.39
C GLU A 17 9.69 -23.57 -28.89
N ALA A 18 10.64 -23.19 -28.03
CA ALA A 18 10.37 -23.00 -26.60
C ALA A 18 9.46 -21.79 -26.31
N ILE A 19 9.53 -20.73 -27.13
CA ILE A 19 8.66 -19.56 -26.99
C ILE A 19 7.24 -19.89 -27.47
N GLU A 20 7.10 -20.62 -28.57
CA GLU A 20 5.80 -21.08 -29.07
C GLU A 20 5.13 -22.03 -28.07
N ALA A 21 5.86 -23.01 -27.53
CA ALA A 21 5.34 -23.91 -26.51
C ALA A 21 4.91 -23.18 -25.22
N PHE A 22 5.59 -22.09 -24.85
CA PHE A 22 5.17 -21.24 -23.73
C PHE A 22 3.89 -20.45 -24.05
N GLY A 23 3.73 -19.98 -25.29
CA GLY A 23 2.52 -19.31 -25.76
C GLY A 23 1.29 -20.23 -25.73
N ASP A 24 1.41 -21.45 -26.24
CA ASP A 24 0.34 -22.44 -26.27
C ASP A 24 -0.08 -22.88 -24.84
N ALA A 25 0.86 -22.96 -23.91
CA ALA A 25 0.57 -23.27 -22.51
C ALA A 25 -0.20 -22.13 -21.79
N ALA A 26 -0.11 -20.88 -22.27
CA ALA A 26 -0.79 -19.73 -21.68
C ALA A 26 -2.20 -19.48 -22.28
N GLU A 27 -2.46 -19.98 -23.49
CA GLU A 27 -3.76 -19.87 -24.16
C GLU A 27 -4.98 -20.36 -23.33
N PRO A 28 -4.93 -21.51 -22.62
CA PRO A 28 -6.08 -21.96 -21.82
C PRO A 28 -6.38 -21.06 -20.62
N GLN A 29 -5.40 -20.34 -20.07
CA GLN A 29 -5.61 -19.37 -19.00
C GLN A 29 -6.26 -18.07 -19.50
N LEU A 30 -5.93 -17.66 -20.74
CA LEU A 30 -6.56 -16.49 -21.38
C LEU A 30 -8.02 -16.76 -21.79
N ALA A 31 -8.33 -18.00 -22.17
CA ALA A 31 -9.71 -18.43 -22.44
C ALA A 31 -10.61 -18.36 -21.19
N ALA A 32 -10.07 -18.74 -20.02
CA ALA A 32 -10.79 -18.62 -18.74
C ALA A 32 -11.08 -17.16 -18.36
N VAL A 33 -10.18 -16.22 -18.67
CA VAL A 33 -10.38 -14.78 -18.43
C VAL A 33 -11.44 -14.20 -19.38
N LYS A 34 -11.44 -14.60 -20.66
CA LYS A 34 -12.46 -14.14 -21.63
C LYS A 34 -13.85 -14.69 -21.34
N ALA A 35 -13.96 -15.93 -20.86
CA ALA A 35 -15.23 -16.52 -20.44
C ALA A 35 -15.81 -15.84 -19.19
N ALA A 36 -14.96 -15.41 -18.25
CA ALA A 36 -15.39 -14.70 -17.03
C ALA A 36 -15.96 -13.29 -17.29
N THR A 37 -15.70 -12.71 -18.47
CA THR A 37 -16.26 -11.40 -18.85
C THR A 37 -17.69 -11.45 -19.41
N VAL A 38 -18.21 -12.62 -19.79
CA VAL A 38 -19.52 -12.73 -20.47
C VAL A 38 -20.67 -13.14 -19.53
N GLU A 39 -20.40 -13.79 -18.40
CA GLU A 39 -21.44 -14.18 -17.44
C GLU A 39 -21.54 -13.25 -16.22
N LYS A 40 -21.82 -11.97 -16.44
CA LYS A 40 -22.25 -11.07 -15.37
C LYS A 40 -23.72 -10.67 -15.51
N SER A 41 -24.58 -11.68 -15.64
CA SER A 41 -26.02 -11.58 -15.41
C SER A 41 -26.43 -12.26 -14.09
N GLY A 42 -25.58 -12.15 -13.06
CA GLY A 42 -25.98 -12.43 -11.68
C GLY A 42 -26.69 -11.22 -11.08
N PRO A 43 -27.60 -11.40 -10.09
CA PRO A 43 -28.19 -10.28 -9.37
C PRO A 43 -27.08 -9.38 -8.83
N PRO A 44 -27.27 -8.05 -8.81
CA PRO A 44 -26.22 -7.13 -8.36
C PRO A 44 -25.76 -7.58 -6.99
N VAL A 45 -24.47 -7.88 -6.86
CA VAL A 45 -23.84 -8.09 -5.55
C VAL A 45 -24.07 -6.80 -4.78
N VAL A 46 -25.07 -6.82 -3.91
CA VAL A 46 -25.36 -5.74 -2.96
C VAL A 46 -24.17 -5.72 -2.04
N ARG A 47 -23.18 -4.88 -2.38
CA ARG A 47 -22.15 -4.50 -1.42
C ARG A 47 -22.90 -3.88 -0.24
N PRO A 48 -22.76 -4.37 1.01
CA PRO A 48 -23.29 -3.65 2.15
C PRO A 48 -22.60 -2.29 2.19
N ARG A 49 -23.30 -1.28 1.67
CA ARG A 49 -22.86 0.11 1.67
C ARG A 49 -23.35 0.73 2.96
N ALA A 50 -22.73 0.35 4.06
CA ALA A 50 -22.88 1.05 5.32
C ALA A 50 -21.68 0.72 6.22
N THR A 51 -20.55 1.39 5.99
CA THR A 51 -19.83 1.86 7.18
C THR A 51 -20.83 2.75 7.90
N PRO A 52 -21.18 2.48 9.17
CA PRO A 52 -21.99 3.44 9.92
C PRO A 52 -21.26 4.77 9.79
N GLY A 53 -21.97 5.79 9.32
CA GLY A 53 -21.45 7.14 9.28
C GLY A 53 -21.12 7.51 10.72
N ARG A 54 -19.88 7.25 11.14
CA ARG A 54 -19.31 7.93 12.29
C ARG A 54 -19.39 9.38 11.88
N ALA A 55 -20.35 10.11 12.44
CA ALA A 55 -20.36 11.54 12.36
C ALA A 55 -18.96 11.96 12.82
N ASP A 56 -18.13 12.35 11.86
CA ASP A 56 -16.82 12.90 12.15
C ASP A 56 -17.17 14.22 12.83
N GLY A 57 -17.20 14.22 14.17
CA GLY A 57 -17.60 15.36 15.00
C GLY A 57 -16.66 16.56 14.88
N ARG A 58 -15.83 16.57 13.85
CA ARG A 58 -15.03 17.69 13.41
C ARG A 58 -16.01 18.74 12.91
N SER A 59 -16.10 19.88 13.60
CA SER A 59 -16.58 21.09 12.98
C SER A 59 -15.79 21.27 11.68
N LYS A 60 -16.46 21.06 10.54
CA LYS A 60 -15.87 21.26 9.22
C LYS A 60 -15.15 22.61 9.05
N PRO A 61 -15.52 23.74 9.73
CA PRO A 61 -14.74 24.97 9.60
C PRO A 61 -13.30 24.88 10.15
N ASP A 62 -13.00 24.00 11.11
CA ASP A 62 -11.70 23.98 11.81
C ASP A 62 -10.82 22.78 11.42
N ALA A 63 -11.37 21.82 10.67
CA ALA A 63 -10.66 20.65 10.20
C ALA A 63 -9.67 21.04 9.08
N ARG A 64 -8.45 21.41 9.46
CA ARG A 64 -7.36 21.67 8.51
C ARG A 64 -6.51 20.42 8.31
N THR A 65 -6.29 20.04 7.06
CA THR A 65 -5.33 19.00 6.71
C THR A 65 -3.93 19.62 6.61
N MET A 66 -2.94 19.00 7.25
CA MET A 66 -1.55 19.41 7.19
C MET A 66 -0.68 18.22 6.78
N LEU A 67 0.21 18.45 5.82
CA LEU A 67 1.20 17.46 5.42
C LEU A 67 2.46 17.61 6.29
N LEU A 68 2.83 16.55 6.99
CA LEU A 68 4.09 16.48 7.73
C LEU A 68 5.16 15.84 6.83
N ARG A 69 6.30 16.51 6.70
CA ARG A 69 7.49 16.00 6.00
C ARG A 69 8.57 15.70 7.03
N PHE A 70 9.28 14.60 6.85
CA PHE A 70 10.31 14.09 7.76
C PHE A 70 11.69 14.10 7.09
N ASP A 71 11.93 15.07 6.19
CA ASP A 71 13.09 15.06 5.30
C ASP A 71 14.41 15.16 6.09
N ASP A 72 14.41 15.93 7.18
CA ASP A 72 15.60 16.17 8.01
C ASP A 72 15.75 15.19 9.20
N ASP A 73 14.70 14.42 9.50
CA ASP A 73 14.69 13.47 10.62
C ASP A 73 13.94 12.17 10.25
N PRO A 74 14.61 11.24 9.56
CA PRO A 74 14.03 9.94 9.25
C PRO A 74 13.84 9.07 10.50
N ALA A 75 14.58 9.32 11.58
CA ALA A 75 14.49 8.54 12.81
C ALA A 75 13.17 8.81 13.53
N LEU A 76 12.67 10.05 13.49
CA LEU A 76 11.35 10.41 14.01
C LEU A 76 10.22 9.62 13.32
N MET A 77 10.32 9.39 12.01
CA MET A 77 9.35 8.57 11.29
C MET A 77 9.39 7.12 11.78
N GLN A 78 10.59 6.54 11.96
CA GLN A 78 10.74 5.18 12.47
C GLN A 78 10.16 5.02 13.87
N LEU A 79 10.45 5.96 14.77
CA LEU A 79 9.90 6.00 16.13
C LEU A 79 8.36 6.05 16.11
N LEU A 80 7.77 6.88 15.26
CA LEU A 80 6.32 6.97 15.12
C LEU A 80 5.72 5.63 14.65
N VAL A 81 6.38 4.93 13.72
CA VAL A 81 5.94 3.61 13.24
C VAL A 81 6.00 2.58 14.36
N GLU A 82 7.09 2.53 15.11
CA GLU A 82 7.29 1.61 16.21
C GLU A 82 6.22 1.82 17.30
N VAL A 83 6.03 3.06 17.76
CA VAL A 83 5.02 3.39 18.77
C VAL A 83 3.60 3.08 18.27
N ALA A 84 3.31 3.34 17.00
CA ALA A 84 2.01 3.01 16.43
C ALA A 84 1.75 1.48 16.39
N GLN A 85 2.77 0.69 16.11
CA GLN A 85 2.69 -0.78 16.16
C GLN A 85 2.47 -1.28 17.59
N LEU A 86 3.20 -0.74 18.57
CA LEU A 86 3.04 -1.09 19.98
C LEU A 86 1.62 -0.80 20.51
N GLU A 87 1.02 0.32 20.10
CA GLU A 87 -0.35 0.67 20.50
C GLU A 87 -1.44 0.01 19.65
N GLY A 88 -1.09 -0.71 18.58
CA GLY A 88 -2.05 -1.29 17.64
C GLY A 88 -2.88 -0.23 16.91
N ARG A 89 -2.32 0.96 16.68
CA ARG A 89 -3.01 2.12 16.09
C ARG A 89 -2.41 2.51 14.74
N MET A 90 -3.18 3.29 13.98
CA MET A 90 -2.71 3.86 12.72
C MET A 90 -1.72 5.01 12.96
N LYS A 91 -0.78 5.22 12.03
CA LYS A 91 0.27 6.25 12.15
C LYS A 91 -0.28 7.68 12.30
N HIS A 92 -1.32 8.03 11.55
CA HIS A 92 -1.88 9.39 11.55
C HIS A 92 -2.44 9.85 12.91
N PRO A 93 -3.37 9.12 13.57
CA PRO A 93 -3.83 9.50 14.91
C PRO A 93 -2.70 9.48 15.95
N MET A 94 -1.70 8.62 15.77
CA MET A 94 -0.53 8.62 16.64
C MET A 94 0.34 9.87 16.46
N ALA A 95 0.54 10.32 15.23
CA ALA A 95 1.27 11.55 14.94
C ALA A 95 0.58 12.76 15.59
N LEU A 96 -0.75 12.84 15.49
CA LEU A 96 -1.52 13.92 16.11
C LEU A 96 -1.44 13.88 17.64
N ARG A 97 -1.47 12.69 18.24
CA ARG A 97 -1.30 12.53 19.70
C ARG A 97 0.08 12.96 20.16
N ALA A 98 1.13 12.50 19.48
CA ALA A 98 2.51 12.86 19.80
C ALA A 98 2.74 14.37 19.66
N LEU A 99 2.23 14.97 18.57
CA LEU A 99 2.30 16.41 18.32
C LEU A 99 1.60 17.20 19.43
N ARG A 100 0.40 16.78 19.88
CA ARG A 100 -0.30 17.44 20.97
C ARG A 100 0.52 17.44 22.26
N ILE A 101 1.04 16.28 22.67
CA ILE A 101 1.83 16.15 23.89
C ILE A 101 3.10 17.00 23.81
N GLY A 102 3.78 16.98 22.66
CA GLY A 102 4.98 17.80 22.43
C GLY A 102 4.68 19.30 22.49
N LEU A 103 3.58 19.75 21.88
CA LEU A 103 3.19 21.17 21.92
C LEU A 103 2.78 21.62 23.32
N GLU A 104 2.12 20.77 24.11
CA GLU A 104 1.80 21.04 25.51
C GLU A 104 3.09 21.25 26.32
N GLN A 105 4.08 20.36 26.18
CA GLN A 105 5.39 20.48 26.83
C GLN A 105 6.15 21.75 26.41
N VAL A 106 6.14 22.06 25.11
CA VAL A 106 6.78 23.27 24.59
C VAL A 106 6.11 24.52 25.15
N ARG A 107 4.77 24.59 25.16
CA ARG A 107 4.05 25.72 25.76
C ARG A 107 4.41 25.89 27.23
N ASP A 108 4.35 24.81 28.00
CA ASP A 108 4.63 24.83 29.43
C ASP A 108 6.07 25.29 29.73
N SER A 109 7.01 25.10 28.79
CA SER A 109 8.39 25.61 28.89
C SER A 109 8.54 27.13 28.72
N TYR A 110 7.55 27.81 28.14
CA TYR A 110 7.53 29.28 28.00
C TYR A 110 6.74 29.98 29.10
N ASP A 111 5.84 29.27 29.78
CA ASP A 111 4.98 29.81 30.84
C ASP A 111 5.59 29.67 32.26
N GLY A 112 6.77 29.07 32.39
CA GLY A 112 7.51 28.87 33.66
C GLY A 112 8.69 29.82 33.84
#